data_AF-A0A9D7KXR6-F1
#
_entry.id   AF-A0A9D7KXR6-F1
#
_cell.length_a   1.000
_cell.length_b   1.000
_cell.length_c   1.000
_cell.angle_alpha   90.00
_cell.angle_beta   90.00
_cell.angle_gamma   90.00
#
_symmetry.space_group_name_H-M   'P 1'
#
loop_
_entity.id
_entity.type
_entity.pdbx_description
1 polymer ?
#
loop_
_entity_poly.entity_id
_entity_poly.type
_entity_poly.pdbx_seq_one_letter_code
_entity_poly.pdbx_strand_id
1 'polypeptide(L)'
;MEKILILTPGFPIDEQDDVCIPFLQDYVLALEEKIGKENIHVISFQYPFDKGEYLWNGIKIYSAGGNNRKGILKLITWNRVMRKAKEWIQPGKTILHIFWLNETTLIGAKLSKKYDCKIIATIMGQDILAENNYLNKIPLNTIHVVAPNTKAAETFKKNTGNNVQAIIRPGVKNISAIQQERNIDLLFVGAFIALKQPEICIEIVNQLNKEFPNLNCKMIGDGILQEKCIATSQNLEIKNIQFTGKLDRKKIFEYMQQSKVLVHTSYYEGHATVFEEAIASGMQVVCFDVGRPEHQAVHVCAEKKEMCCTISHLLKKDYNNNQLTSYSITQTVEFYQQLYTTH
;
A
#
# COMPACT_ATOMS: atom_id res chain seq x y z
N MET A 1 28.72 7.43 -1.16
CA MET A 1 27.28 7.36 -0.88
C MET A 1 26.61 6.77 -2.10
N GLU A 2 25.81 5.72 -1.91
CA GLU A 2 25.16 5.00 -3.01
C GLU A 2 24.00 5.83 -3.55
N LYS A 3 23.83 5.83 -4.87
CA LYS A 3 22.66 6.48 -5.50
C LYS A 3 21.55 5.47 -5.67
N ILE A 4 20.35 5.81 -5.25
CA ILE A 4 19.17 4.96 -5.43
C ILE A 4 18.36 5.47 -6.62
N LEU A 5 18.23 4.63 -7.64
CA LEU A 5 17.32 4.86 -8.75
C LEU A 5 16.08 3.98 -8.57
N ILE A 6 14.96 4.62 -8.29
CA ILE A 6 13.68 3.94 -8.12
C ILE A 6 12.98 3.78 -9.46
N LEU A 7 12.55 2.57 -9.79
CA LEU A 7 11.70 2.29 -10.95
C LEU A 7 10.31 1.84 -10.48
N THR A 8 9.27 2.55 -10.91
CA THR A 8 7.89 2.31 -10.47
C THR A 8 6.88 2.46 -11.62
N PRO A 9 5.73 1.77 -11.60
CA PRO A 9 4.67 2.02 -12.58
C PRO A 9 4.13 3.45 -12.50
N GLY A 10 4.02 4.01 -11.29
CA GLY A 10 3.46 5.33 -11.04
C GLY A 10 4.17 6.07 -9.91
N PHE A 11 4.24 7.40 -10.03
CA PHE A 11 4.67 8.29 -8.96
C PHE A 11 3.84 9.59 -9.01
N PRO A 12 3.56 10.26 -7.86
CA PRO A 12 2.74 11.47 -7.81
C PRO A 12 3.18 12.57 -8.78
N ILE A 13 2.24 13.33 -9.39
CA ILE A 13 2.56 14.53 -10.18
C ILE A 13 3.12 15.66 -9.32
N ASP A 14 2.64 15.77 -8.08
CA ASP A 14 2.97 16.79 -7.09
C ASP A 14 2.69 16.27 -5.67
N GLU A 15 2.84 17.11 -4.65
CA GLU A 15 2.64 16.77 -3.25
C GLU A 15 1.17 16.57 -2.83
N GLN A 16 0.21 16.92 -3.69
CA GLN A 16 -1.23 16.80 -3.44
C GLN A 16 -1.85 15.56 -4.09
N ASP A 17 -1.11 14.89 -4.97
CA ASP A 17 -1.58 13.71 -5.69
C ASP A 17 -1.73 12.46 -4.78
N ASP A 18 -2.96 11.95 -4.76
CA ASP A 18 -3.42 10.79 -3.99
C ASP A 18 -3.70 9.55 -4.86
N VAL A 19 -3.34 9.59 -6.15
CA VAL A 19 -3.54 8.50 -7.12
C VAL A 19 -2.53 7.38 -6.87
N CYS A 20 -1.31 7.75 -6.50
CA CYS A 20 -0.23 6.79 -6.28
C CYS A 20 -0.29 6.19 -4.87
N ILE A 21 0.24 4.97 -4.72
CA ILE A 21 0.25 4.27 -3.43
C ILE A 21 0.97 5.12 -2.37
N PRO A 22 0.30 5.48 -1.25
CA PRO A 22 0.87 6.36 -0.24
C PRO A 22 2.17 5.86 0.38
N PHE A 23 2.30 4.54 0.56
CA PHE A 23 3.52 3.92 1.08
C PHE A 23 4.77 4.32 0.28
N LEU A 24 4.69 4.37 -1.06
CA LEU A 24 5.85 4.72 -1.87
C LEU A 24 6.30 6.17 -1.63
N GLN A 25 5.34 7.08 -1.43
CA GLN A 25 5.61 8.47 -1.09
C GLN A 25 6.28 8.59 0.29
N ASP A 26 5.71 7.90 1.29
CA ASP A 26 6.25 7.88 2.64
C ASP A 26 7.64 7.27 2.70
N TYR A 27 7.86 6.19 1.94
CA TYR A 27 9.15 5.52 1.82
C TYR A 27 10.21 6.43 1.22
N VAL A 28 9.90 7.14 0.13
CA VAL A 28 10.85 8.04 -0.53
C VAL A 28 11.24 9.21 0.38
N LEU A 29 10.29 9.78 1.12
CA LEU A 29 10.57 10.84 2.10
C LEU A 29 11.43 10.33 3.27
N ALA A 30 11.09 9.16 3.82
CA ALA A 30 11.90 8.57 4.89
C ALA A 30 13.30 8.16 4.42
N LEU A 31 13.45 7.76 3.14
CA LEU A 31 14.75 7.48 2.54
C LEU A 31 15.56 8.78 2.33
N GLU A 32 14.90 9.86 1.92
CA GLU A 32 15.50 11.19 1.76
C GLU A 32 16.15 11.69 3.05
N GLU A 33 15.47 11.55 4.19
CA GLU A 33 16.02 11.89 5.51
C GLU A 33 17.33 11.14 5.83
N LYS A 34 17.53 9.96 5.25
CA LYS A 34 18.67 9.08 5.54
C LYS A 34 19.84 9.25 4.56
N ILE A 35 19.57 9.49 3.28
CA ILE A 35 20.61 9.53 2.24
C ILE A 35 20.68 10.84 1.45
N GLY A 36 19.81 11.81 1.72
CA GLY A 36 19.76 13.09 0.99
C GLY A 36 19.05 12.97 -0.37
N LYS A 37 18.23 13.97 -0.69
CA LYS A 37 17.43 14.03 -1.93
C LYS A 37 18.25 13.96 -3.21
N GLU A 38 19.49 14.42 -3.21
CA GLU A 38 20.39 14.39 -4.37
C GLU A 38 20.86 12.97 -4.74
N ASN A 39 20.69 12.01 -3.83
CA ASN A 39 21.04 10.60 -4.02
C ASN A 39 19.83 9.74 -4.39
N ILE A 40 18.64 10.34 -4.54
CA ILE A 40 17.41 9.64 -4.91
C ILE A 40 16.90 10.19 -6.24
N HIS A 41 16.72 9.30 -7.21
CA HIS A 41 16.01 9.61 -8.44
C HIS A 41 14.88 8.60 -8.66
N VAL A 42 13.77 9.03 -9.25
CA VAL A 42 12.63 8.15 -9.55
C VAL A 42 12.30 8.22 -11.03
N ILE A 43 12.11 7.06 -11.67
CA ILE A 43 11.52 6.97 -13.01
C ILE A 43 10.19 6.24 -12.92
N SER A 44 9.11 6.92 -13.28
CA SER A 44 7.79 6.33 -13.41
C SER A 44 7.47 5.94 -14.85
N PHE A 45 6.85 4.79 -15.05
CA PHE A 45 6.62 4.23 -16.39
C PHE A 45 5.30 4.69 -17.00
N GLN A 46 4.22 4.62 -16.22
CA GLN A 46 2.84 4.74 -16.73
C GLN A 46 2.19 6.06 -16.32
N TYR A 47 2.23 6.38 -15.03
CA TYR A 47 1.68 7.59 -14.45
C TYR A 47 2.81 8.44 -13.83
N PRO A 48 2.87 9.75 -14.05
CA PRO A 48 1.92 10.61 -14.79
C PRO A 48 1.80 10.28 -16.28
N PHE A 49 0.69 10.67 -16.91
CA PHE A 49 0.46 10.34 -18.34
C PHE A 49 1.27 11.20 -19.30
N ASP A 50 1.74 12.35 -18.83
CA ASP A 50 2.68 13.21 -19.55
C ASP A 50 4.11 12.80 -19.30
N LYS A 51 4.94 12.92 -20.34
CA LYS A 51 6.39 12.71 -20.24
C LYS A 51 7.06 13.99 -19.75
N GLY A 52 8.01 13.89 -18.84
CA GLY A 52 8.71 15.08 -18.36
C GLY A 52 9.56 14.82 -17.13
N GLU A 53 10.43 15.77 -16.82
CA GLU A 53 11.11 15.85 -15.53
C GLU A 53 10.41 16.88 -14.65
N TYR A 54 10.36 16.59 -13.37
CA TYR A 54 9.83 17.49 -12.35
C TYR A 54 10.50 17.21 -11.02
N LEU A 55 10.29 18.11 -10.06
CA LEU A 55 10.72 17.95 -8.68
C LEU A 55 9.51 17.62 -7.83
N TRP A 56 9.63 16.60 -6.99
CA TRP A 56 8.65 16.25 -5.96
C TRP A 56 9.36 16.28 -4.61
N ASN A 57 8.97 17.19 -3.71
CA ASN A 57 9.73 17.52 -2.50
C ASN A 57 11.24 17.80 -2.77
N GLY A 58 11.55 18.35 -3.96
CA GLY A 58 12.93 18.59 -4.40
C GLY A 58 13.69 17.35 -4.91
N ILE A 59 13.08 16.16 -4.88
CA ILE A 59 13.62 14.92 -5.45
C ILE A 59 13.33 14.90 -6.95
N LYS A 60 14.32 14.48 -7.76
CA LYS A 60 14.16 14.44 -9.22
C LYS A 60 13.35 13.23 -9.67
N ILE A 61 12.26 13.52 -10.38
CA ILE A 61 11.38 12.51 -10.96
C ILE A 61 11.39 12.65 -12.47
N TYR A 62 11.36 11.52 -13.19
CA TYR A 62 11.08 11.48 -14.62
C TYR A 62 9.87 10.58 -14.90
N SER A 63 8.85 11.16 -15.51
CA SER A 63 7.73 10.43 -16.06
C SER A 63 7.98 10.03 -17.51
N ALA A 64 7.79 8.75 -17.83
CA ALA A 64 7.84 8.26 -19.20
C ALA A 64 6.52 8.47 -19.98
N GLY A 65 5.43 8.80 -19.29
CA GLY A 65 4.11 9.08 -19.89
C GLY A 65 3.50 7.86 -20.58
N GLY A 66 3.59 6.68 -19.99
CA GLY A 66 3.21 5.43 -20.64
C GLY A 66 1.71 5.29 -20.88
N ASN A 67 0.88 5.74 -19.92
CA ASN A 67 -0.59 5.68 -19.97
C ASN A 67 -1.15 4.28 -20.31
N ASN A 68 -0.54 3.23 -19.74
CA ASN A 68 -0.90 1.82 -19.91
C ASN A 68 -1.01 1.34 -21.37
N ARG A 69 -0.37 2.05 -22.31
CA ARG A 69 -0.42 1.75 -23.73
C ARG A 69 0.27 0.42 -24.02
N LYS A 70 -0.33 -0.37 -24.93
CA LYS A 70 0.14 -1.73 -25.30
C LYS A 70 0.95 -1.72 -26.61
N GLY A 71 1.52 -2.88 -26.96
CA GLY A 71 2.20 -3.09 -28.25
C GLY A 71 3.41 -2.20 -28.46
N ILE A 72 3.54 -1.62 -29.66
CA ILE A 72 4.68 -0.77 -30.03
C ILE A 72 4.81 0.48 -29.13
N LEU A 73 3.69 1.05 -28.68
CA LEU A 73 3.69 2.23 -27.81
C LEU A 73 4.33 1.94 -26.44
N LYS A 74 4.17 0.70 -25.94
CA LYS A 74 4.84 0.24 -24.73
C LYS A 74 6.36 0.21 -24.91
N LEU A 75 6.84 -0.22 -26.07
CA LEU A 75 8.28 -0.24 -26.38
C LEU A 75 8.86 1.18 -26.45
N ILE A 76 8.07 2.15 -26.92
CA ILE A 76 8.45 3.57 -26.88
C ILE A 76 8.63 4.03 -25.42
N THR A 77 7.70 3.68 -24.52
CA THR A 77 7.82 3.97 -23.09
C THR A 77 9.08 3.34 -22.51
N TRP A 78 9.35 2.07 -22.80
CA TRP A 78 10.56 1.38 -22.33
C TRP A 78 11.83 2.06 -22.86
N ASN A 79 11.87 2.48 -24.12
CA ASN A 79 13.02 3.20 -24.68
C ASN A 79 13.25 4.54 -23.98
N ARG A 80 12.18 5.28 -23.64
CA ARG A 80 12.27 6.53 -22.87
C ARG A 80 12.88 6.28 -21.49
N VAL A 81 12.39 5.26 -20.78
CA VAL A 81 12.94 4.85 -19.48
C VAL A 81 14.41 4.49 -19.61
N MET A 82 14.78 3.61 -20.54
CA MET A 82 16.15 3.14 -20.72
C MET A 82 17.12 4.30 -21.04
N ARG A 83 16.67 5.27 -21.85
CA ARG A 83 17.44 6.48 -22.15
C ARG A 83 17.64 7.33 -20.91
N LYS A 84 16.58 7.61 -20.14
CA LYS A 84 16.70 8.41 -18.92
C LYS A 84 17.54 7.70 -17.86
N ALA A 85 17.32 6.40 -17.65
CA ALA A 85 18.11 5.60 -16.72
C ALA A 85 19.60 5.62 -17.08
N LYS A 86 19.96 5.56 -18.38
CA LYS A 86 21.35 5.71 -18.83
C LYS A 86 21.98 7.04 -18.37
N GLU A 87 21.22 8.13 -18.37
CA GLU A 87 21.71 9.45 -17.96
C GLU A 87 21.94 9.54 -16.45
N TRP A 88 21.19 8.78 -15.65
CA TRP A 88 21.21 8.85 -14.18
C TRP A 88 22.01 7.73 -13.51
N ILE A 89 22.21 6.60 -14.19
CA ILE A 89 22.99 5.48 -13.68
C ILE A 89 24.48 5.80 -13.74
N GLN A 90 25.13 5.66 -12.59
CA GLN A 90 26.57 5.56 -12.43
C GLN A 90 26.92 4.08 -12.19
N PRO A 91 27.57 3.40 -13.15
CA PRO A 91 27.93 1.98 -13.02
C PRO A 91 28.66 1.66 -11.71
N GLY A 92 28.27 0.56 -11.05
CA GLY A 92 28.81 0.14 -9.75
C GLY A 92 28.50 1.06 -8.56
N LYS A 93 27.88 2.23 -8.76
CA LYS A 93 27.52 3.20 -7.70
C LYS A 93 26.02 3.42 -7.54
N THR A 94 25.24 2.99 -8.52
CA THR A 94 23.77 3.12 -8.53
C THR A 94 23.14 1.78 -8.19
N ILE A 95 22.18 1.81 -7.27
CA ILE A 95 21.34 0.68 -6.91
C ILE A 95 19.97 0.92 -7.52
N LEU A 96 19.44 -0.09 -8.19
CA LEU A 96 18.08 -0.08 -8.72
C LEU A 96 17.14 -0.63 -7.66
N HIS A 97 16.24 0.19 -7.14
CA HIS A 97 15.16 -0.27 -6.25
C HIS A 97 13.83 -0.21 -6.98
N ILE A 98 13.20 -1.36 -7.17
CA ILE A 98 12.04 -1.52 -8.02
C ILE A 98 10.84 -1.88 -7.16
N PHE A 99 9.71 -1.24 -7.42
CA PHE A 99 8.44 -1.62 -6.82
C PHE A 99 7.60 -2.37 -7.86
N TRP A 100 6.94 -3.44 -7.41
CA TRP A 100 6.22 -4.45 -8.19
C TRP A 100 7.10 -5.36 -9.05
N LEU A 101 6.66 -6.60 -9.23
CA LEU A 101 7.20 -7.60 -10.16
C LEU A 101 6.54 -7.51 -11.54
N ASN A 102 6.84 -6.49 -12.33
CA ASN A 102 6.23 -6.29 -13.65
C ASN A 102 7.25 -5.81 -14.71
N GLU A 103 6.81 -4.98 -15.67
CA GLU A 103 7.71 -4.39 -16.66
C GLU A 103 8.82 -3.54 -16.06
N THR A 104 8.59 -2.89 -14.92
CA THR A 104 9.61 -2.11 -14.21
C THR A 104 10.77 -3.01 -13.82
N THR A 105 10.47 -4.20 -13.31
CA THR A 105 11.45 -5.24 -12.94
C THR A 105 12.15 -5.81 -14.15
N LEU A 106 11.40 -6.11 -15.21
CA LEU A 106 11.98 -6.65 -16.45
C LEU A 106 12.99 -5.66 -17.07
N ILE A 107 12.64 -4.37 -17.10
CA ILE A 107 13.52 -3.32 -17.61
C ILE A 107 14.67 -3.05 -16.65
N GLY A 108 14.40 -3.02 -15.35
CA GLY A 108 15.42 -2.89 -14.32
C GLY A 108 16.47 -4.00 -14.38
N ALA A 109 16.08 -5.26 -14.59
CA ALA A 109 17.01 -6.37 -14.73
C ALA A 109 17.94 -6.20 -15.95
N LYS A 110 17.41 -5.66 -17.06
CA LYS A 110 18.23 -5.32 -18.23
C LYS A 110 19.23 -4.20 -17.94
N LEU A 111 18.80 -3.18 -17.20
CA LEU A 111 19.65 -2.06 -16.79
C LEU A 111 20.75 -2.53 -15.82
N SER A 112 20.38 -3.33 -14.83
CA SER A 112 21.27 -3.96 -13.85
C SER A 112 22.38 -4.73 -14.55
N LYS A 113 22.02 -5.67 -15.44
CA LYS A 113 23.01 -6.43 -16.23
C LYS A 113 23.90 -5.53 -17.09
N LYS A 114 23.35 -4.47 -17.70
CA LYS A 114 24.09 -3.61 -18.63
C LYS A 114 25.11 -2.70 -17.93
N TYR A 115 24.77 -2.20 -16.75
CA TYR A 115 25.55 -1.20 -16.03
C TYR A 115 26.15 -1.72 -14.73
N ASP A 116 26.12 -3.03 -14.53
CA ASP A 116 26.63 -3.71 -13.32
C ASP A 116 26.09 -3.04 -12.04
N CYS A 117 24.77 -2.86 -12.02
CA CYS A 117 24.08 -2.26 -10.89
C CYS A 117 23.39 -3.34 -10.07
N LYS A 118 23.50 -3.24 -8.74
CA LYS A 118 22.68 -4.02 -7.84
C LYS A 118 21.20 -3.73 -8.06
N ILE A 119 20.36 -4.76 -7.95
CA ILE A 119 18.92 -4.65 -8.16
C ILE A 119 18.14 -5.32 -7.03
N ILE A 120 17.23 -4.55 -6.45
CA ILE A 120 16.29 -4.97 -5.42
C ILE A 120 14.89 -4.77 -5.98
N ALA A 121 14.03 -5.78 -5.87
CA ALA A 121 12.64 -5.71 -6.31
C ALA A 121 11.69 -6.08 -5.18
N THR A 122 10.77 -5.17 -4.87
CA THR A 122 9.84 -5.28 -3.75
C THR A 122 8.46 -5.68 -4.25
N ILE A 123 7.95 -6.79 -3.71
CA ILE A 123 6.57 -7.25 -3.93
C ILE A 123 5.61 -6.24 -3.29
N MET A 124 4.57 -5.85 -4.03
CA MET A 124 3.67 -4.76 -3.61
C MET A 124 2.19 -5.14 -3.57
N GLY A 125 1.81 -6.35 -3.96
CA GLY A 125 0.41 -6.72 -4.08
C GLY A 125 0.17 -8.00 -4.85
N GLN A 126 -0.76 -7.92 -5.78
CA GLN A 126 -1.18 -9.00 -6.67
C GLN A 126 -0.13 -9.35 -7.76
N ASP A 127 1.02 -8.68 -7.77
CA ASP A 127 2.11 -8.94 -8.71
C ASP A 127 2.78 -10.30 -8.53
N ILE A 128 2.47 -11.01 -7.45
CA ILE A 128 2.93 -12.40 -7.23
C ILE A 128 1.90 -13.45 -7.65
N LEU A 129 0.71 -13.06 -8.09
CA LEU A 129 -0.33 -14.01 -8.50
C LEU A 129 -0.03 -14.61 -9.89
N ALA A 130 -0.55 -15.81 -10.14
CA ALA A 130 -0.23 -16.61 -11.33
C ALA A 130 -0.67 -15.95 -12.64
N GLU A 131 -1.64 -15.04 -12.59
CA GLU A 131 -2.13 -14.25 -13.73
C GLU A 131 -1.09 -13.24 -14.22
N ASN A 132 -0.06 -12.94 -13.41
CA ASN A 132 1.02 -12.04 -13.80
C ASN A 132 2.00 -12.69 -14.78
N ASN A 133 1.76 -12.47 -16.07
CA ASN A 133 2.61 -12.93 -17.17
C ASN A 133 4.07 -12.40 -17.15
N TYR A 134 4.42 -11.44 -16.30
CA TYR A 134 5.81 -10.99 -16.15
C TYR A 134 6.67 -11.94 -15.31
N LEU A 135 6.09 -12.70 -14.39
CA LEU A 135 6.84 -13.59 -13.50
C LEU A 135 7.70 -14.59 -14.31
N ASN A 136 7.18 -15.09 -15.42
CA ASN A 136 7.89 -16.01 -16.32
C ASN A 136 8.96 -15.33 -17.21
N LYS A 137 8.98 -14.00 -17.28
CA LYS A 137 9.89 -13.21 -18.13
C LYS A 137 11.01 -12.54 -17.34
N ILE A 138 10.79 -12.33 -16.05
CA ILE A 138 11.76 -11.70 -15.16
C ILE A 138 12.82 -12.75 -14.77
N PRO A 139 14.12 -12.44 -14.88
CA PRO A 139 15.18 -13.35 -14.44
C PRO A 139 15.32 -13.30 -12.91
N LEU A 140 14.36 -13.90 -12.19
CA LEU A 140 14.23 -13.80 -10.72
C LEU A 140 15.51 -14.20 -9.97
N ASN A 141 16.27 -15.17 -10.46
CA ASN A 141 17.55 -15.61 -9.88
C ASN A 141 18.66 -14.53 -9.88
N THR A 142 18.48 -13.45 -10.63
CA THR A 142 19.45 -12.34 -10.72
C THR A 142 19.04 -11.12 -9.90
N ILE A 143 17.94 -11.22 -9.13
CA ILE A 143 17.32 -10.10 -8.44
C ILE A 143 17.19 -10.40 -6.96
N HIS A 144 17.51 -9.41 -6.12
CA HIS A 144 17.19 -9.48 -4.70
C HIS A 144 15.71 -9.13 -4.49
N VAL A 145 14.85 -10.15 -4.43
CA VAL A 145 13.41 -10.01 -4.23
C VAL A 145 13.09 -9.87 -2.74
N VAL A 146 12.30 -8.85 -2.40
CA VAL A 146 11.83 -8.57 -1.04
C VAL A 146 10.32 -8.78 -0.96
N ALA A 147 9.88 -9.58 0.01
CA ALA A 147 8.46 -9.72 0.33
C ALA A 147 8.05 -8.80 1.50
N PRO A 148 6.80 -8.32 1.53
CA PRO A 148 6.32 -7.50 2.64
C PRO A 148 5.99 -8.31 3.91
N ASN A 149 5.74 -9.61 3.77
CA ASN A 149 5.39 -10.53 4.86
C ASN A 149 5.59 -11.99 4.43
N THR A 150 5.48 -12.92 5.38
CA THR A 150 5.65 -14.37 5.16
C THR A 150 4.64 -14.95 4.17
N LYS A 151 3.36 -14.55 4.24
CA LYS A 151 2.31 -15.03 3.33
C LYS A 151 2.59 -14.65 1.87
N ALA A 152 3.10 -13.45 1.63
CA ALA A 152 3.56 -13.00 0.31
C ALA A 152 4.79 -13.79 -0.16
N ALA A 153 5.75 -14.07 0.74
CA ALA A 153 6.93 -14.89 0.43
C ALA A 153 6.54 -16.34 0.04
N GLU A 154 5.60 -16.95 0.76
CA GLU A 154 5.06 -18.29 0.48
C GLU A 154 4.31 -18.32 -0.85
N THR A 155 3.47 -17.31 -1.11
CA THR A 155 2.74 -17.19 -2.37
C THR A 155 3.69 -17.02 -3.56
N PHE A 156 4.73 -16.18 -3.40
CA PHE A 156 5.78 -16.01 -4.40
C PHE A 156 6.51 -17.32 -4.68
N LYS A 157 6.88 -18.07 -3.64
CA LYS A 157 7.52 -19.39 -3.78
C LYS A 157 6.63 -20.39 -4.48
N LYS A 158 5.35 -20.46 -4.10
CA LYS A 158 4.37 -21.35 -4.73
C LYS A 158 4.22 -21.08 -6.22
N ASN A 159 4.16 -19.81 -6.62
CA ASN A 159 3.86 -19.43 -8.01
C ASN A 159 5.09 -19.37 -8.91
N THR A 160 6.29 -19.16 -8.36
CA THR A 160 7.52 -19.01 -9.16
C THR A 160 8.55 -20.12 -8.95
N GLY A 161 8.44 -20.89 -7.88
CA GLY A 161 9.47 -21.85 -7.43
C GLY A 161 10.68 -21.21 -6.76
N ASN A 162 10.75 -19.87 -6.67
CA ASN A 162 11.90 -19.15 -6.12
C ASN A 162 11.64 -18.70 -4.67
N ASN A 163 12.69 -18.64 -3.84
CA ASN A 163 12.59 -18.00 -2.53
C ASN A 163 12.87 -16.50 -2.67
N VAL A 164 12.24 -15.70 -1.80
CA VAL A 164 12.64 -14.30 -1.61
C VAL A 164 13.94 -14.23 -0.79
N GLN A 165 14.69 -13.15 -0.95
CA GLN A 165 15.96 -12.94 -0.27
C GLN A 165 15.79 -12.20 1.06
N ALA A 166 14.72 -11.43 1.22
CA ALA A 166 14.39 -10.77 2.49
C ALA A 166 12.87 -10.61 2.66
N ILE A 167 12.46 -10.45 3.92
CA ILE A 167 11.11 -10.01 4.29
C ILE A 167 11.25 -8.67 5.00
N ILE A 168 10.67 -7.60 4.44
CA ILE A 168 10.70 -6.25 5.02
C ILE A 168 9.27 -5.73 5.09
N ARG A 169 8.77 -5.52 6.31
CA ARG A 169 7.42 -5.02 6.57
C ARG A 169 7.28 -3.57 6.09
N PRO A 170 6.28 -3.24 5.26
CA PRO A 170 5.92 -1.85 4.96
C PRO A 170 5.37 -1.16 6.21
N GLY A 171 6.08 -0.13 6.68
CA GLY A 171 5.69 0.70 7.80
C GLY A 171 4.93 1.95 7.36
N VAL A 172 4.47 2.71 8.36
CA VAL A 172 3.74 3.97 8.18
C VAL A 172 4.46 5.12 8.87
N LYS A 173 4.17 6.35 8.46
CA LYS A 173 4.64 7.53 9.20
C LYS A 173 4.11 7.49 10.63
N ASN A 174 4.95 7.91 11.57
CA ASN A 174 4.52 8.06 12.95
C ASN A 174 3.44 9.14 13.00
N ILE A 175 2.27 8.77 13.52
CA ILE A 175 1.15 9.69 13.72
C ILE A 175 1.22 10.14 15.17
N SER A 176 1.34 11.45 15.40
CA SER A 176 1.18 11.98 16.74
C SER A 176 -0.24 11.70 17.21
N ALA A 177 -0.38 10.95 18.30
CA ALA A 177 -1.67 10.69 18.90
C ALA A 177 -2.27 12.02 19.38
N ILE A 178 -3.28 12.52 18.67
CA ILE A 178 -4.09 13.64 19.16
C ILE A 178 -5.14 13.03 20.07
N GLN A 179 -5.20 13.50 21.32
CA GLN A 179 -6.22 13.09 22.27
C GLN A 179 -7.58 13.66 21.81
N GLN A 180 -8.29 12.90 20.98
CA GLN A 180 -9.63 13.24 20.48
C GLN A 180 -10.66 12.27 21.05
N GLU A 181 -11.90 12.74 21.18
CA GLU A 181 -13.04 11.89 21.49
C GLU A 181 -13.29 10.91 20.33
N ARG A 182 -13.43 9.62 20.66
CA ARG A 182 -13.61 8.55 19.66
C ARG A 182 -15.10 8.23 19.48
N ASN A 183 -15.81 9.12 18.79
CA ASN A 183 -17.26 9.07 18.61
C ASN A 183 -17.72 8.24 17.38
N ILE A 184 -16.79 7.72 16.58
CA ILE A 184 -17.10 6.81 15.47
C ILE A 184 -16.83 5.38 15.95
N ASP A 185 -17.86 4.53 15.94
CA ASP A 185 -17.71 3.16 16.39
C ASP A 185 -16.99 2.32 15.34
N LEU A 186 -17.44 2.41 14.08
CA LEU A 186 -16.92 1.64 12.96
C LEU A 186 -16.46 2.55 11.82
N LEU A 187 -15.30 2.22 11.26
CA LEU A 187 -14.77 2.87 10.07
C LEU A 187 -14.44 1.82 9.01
N PHE A 188 -14.89 2.06 7.79
CA PHE A 188 -14.41 1.38 6.60
C PHE A 188 -13.61 2.36 5.74
N VAL A 189 -12.44 1.95 5.27
CA VAL A 189 -11.58 2.75 4.38
C VAL A 189 -11.12 1.87 3.22
N GLY A 190 -11.50 2.25 1.99
CA GLY A 190 -11.04 1.57 0.79
C GLY A 190 -11.95 1.80 -0.42
N ALA A 191 -11.45 1.46 -1.61
CA ALA A 191 -12.24 1.56 -2.84
C ALA A 191 -13.47 0.64 -2.80
N PHE A 192 -14.59 1.12 -3.31
CA PHE A 192 -15.87 0.41 -3.37
C PHE A 192 -15.89 -0.50 -4.61
N ILE A 193 -15.09 -1.56 -4.54
CA ILE A 193 -14.89 -2.55 -5.59
C ILE A 193 -15.05 -3.97 -5.04
N ALA A 194 -15.24 -4.95 -5.93
CA ALA A 194 -15.47 -6.35 -5.55
C ALA A 194 -14.37 -6.90 -4.62
N LEU A 195 -13.10 -6.53 -4.85
CA LEU A 195 -11.97 -6.97 -4.03
C LEU A 195 -12.08 -6.55 -2.55
N LYS A 196 -12.63 -5.36 -2.27
CA LYS A 196 -12.75 -4.79 -0.92
C LYS A 196 -14.05 -5.18 -0.20
N GLN A 197 -15.01 -5.75 -0.96
CA GLN A 197 -16.30 -6.25 -0.46
C GLN A 197 -17.03 -5.28 0.51
N PRO A 198 -17.22 -4.00 0.14
CA PRO A 198 -17.78 -2.97 1.05
C PRO A 198 -19.19 -3.31 1.57
N GLU A 199 -19.97 -4.11 0.83
CA GLU A 199 -21.31 -4.56 1.22
C GLU A 199 -21.31 -5.36 2.54
N ILE A 200 -20.24 -6.10 2.82
CA ILE A 200 -20.11 -6.87 4.08
C ILE A 200 -20.11 -5.93 5.29
N CYS A 201 -19.53 -4.73 5.17
CA CYS A 201 -19.56 -3.74 6.25
C CYS A 201 -20.99 -3.28 6.56
N ILE A 202 -21.83 -3.10 5.54
CA ILE A 202 -23.25 -2.72 5.70
C ILE A 202 -24.02 -3.84 6.40
N GLU A 203 -23.77 -5.10 6.01
CA GLU A 203 -24.39 -6.26 6.65
C GLU A 203 -23.98 -6.40 8.12
N ILE A 204 -22.72 -6.11 8.45
CA ILE A 204 -22.21 -6.08 9.82
C ILE A 204 -22.93 -5.00 10.63
N VAL A 205 -23.04 -3.77 10.11
CA VAL A 205 -23.78 -2.68 10.77
C VAL A 205 -25.23 -3.09 11.01
N ASN A 206 -25.91 -3.64 10.01
CA ASN A 206 -27.29 -4.09 10.14
C ASN A 206 -27.47 -5.11 11.28
N GLN A 207 -26.55 -6.06 11.40
CA GLN A 207 -26.58 -7.05 12.45
C GLN A 207 -26.33 -6.43 13.84
N LEU A 208 -25.36 -5.52 13.94
CA LEU A 208 -24.99 -4.87 15.19
C LEU A 208 -26.02 -3.85 15.68
N ASN A 209 -26.81 -3.24 14.78
CA ASN A 209 -27.86 -2.29 15.14
C ASN A 209 -28.91 -2.87 16.10
N LYS A 210 -29.07 -4.20 16.14
CA LYS A 210 -29.96 -4.89 17.09
C LYS A 210 -29.50 -4.75 18.54
N GLU A 211 -28.20 -4.60 18.75
CA GLU A 211 -27.57 -4.47 20.07
C GLU A 211 -27.11 -3.04 20.35
N PHE A 212 -26.67 -2.32 19.32
CA PHE A 212 -26.17 -0.95 19.38
C PHE A 212 -26.98 -0.04 18.44
N PRO A 213 -28.22 0.38 18.81
CA PRO A 213 -29.10 1.13 17.92
C PRO A 213 -28.57 2.52 17.53
N ASN A 214 -27.64 3.07 18.32
CA ASN A 214 -26.98 4.37 18.07
C ASN A 214 -25.55 4.22 17.52
N LEU A 215 -25.17 3.04 17.03
CA LEU A 215 -23.83 2.78 16.49
C LEU A 215 -23.50 3.79 15.39
N ASN A 216 -22.33 4.43 15.43
CA ASN A 216 -21.92 5.38 14.40
C ASN A 216 -20.92 4.74 13.43
N CYS A 217 -21.32 4.56 12.17
CA CYS A 217 -20.46 3.99 11.14
C CYS A 217 -20.14 5.02 10.05
N LYS A 218 -18.86 5.11 9.66
CA LYS A 218 -18.43 5.86 8.48
C LYS A 218 -17.79 4.93 7.46
N MET A 219 -18.14 5.13 6.19
CA MET A 219 -17.50 4.46 5.07
C MET A 219 -16.84 5.50 4.16
N ILE A 220 -15.52 5.37 3.98
CA ILE A 220 -14.68 6.27 3.20
C ILE A 220 -14.14 5.54 1.98
N GLY A 221 -14.32 6.16 0.82
CA GLY A 221 -13.91 5.65 -0.49
C GLY A 221 -14.98 5.86 -1.55
N ASP A 222 -14.62 5.54 -2.79
CA ASP A 222 -15.46 5.62 -3.97
C ASP A 222 -15.26 4.37 -4.84
N GLY A 223 -16.13 4.19 -5.83
CA GLY A 223 -15.99 3.10 -6.80
C GLY A 223 -17.33 2.61 -7.33
N ILE A 224 -17.24 1.65 -8.25
CA ILE A 224 -18.39 1.11 -9.00
C ILE A 224 -19.49 0.50 -8.11
N LEU A 225 -19.18 0.12 -6.86
CA LEU A 225 -20.15 -0.45 -5.92
C LEU A 225 -20.79 0.61 -5.00
N GLN A 226 -20.42 1.88 -5.07
CA GLN A 226 -20.92 2.91 -4.15
C GLN A 226 -22.44 3.07 -4.21
N GLU A 227 -23.02 3.18 -5.41
CA GLU A 227 -24.48 3.32 -5.57
C GLU A 227 -25.22 2.09 -5.03
N LYS A 228 -24.68 0.88 -5.27
CA LYS A 228 -25.21 -0.36 -4.75
C LYS A 228 -25.19 -0.38 -3.21
N CYS A 229 -24.07 0.03 -2.60
CA CYS A 229 -23.94 0.14 -1.15
C CYS A 229 -24.98 1.11 -0.55
N ILE A 230 -25.17 2.28 -1.16
CA ILE A 230 -26.16 3.27 -0.70
C ILE A 230 -27.57 2.68 -0.79
N ALA A 231 -27.93 2.07 -1.93
CA ALA A 231 -29.24 1.45 -2.12
C ALA A 231 -29.49 0.31 -1.12
N THR A 232 -28.49 -0.54 -0.86
CA THR A 232 -28.60 -1.62 0.15
C THR A 232 -28.83 -1.05 1.55
N SER A 233 -28.12 0.02 1.94
CA SER A 233 -28.33 0.69 3.24
C SER A 233 -29.74 1.26 3.38
N GLN A 234 -30.27 1.85 2.31
CA GLN A 234 -31.64 2.40 2.29
C GLN A 234 -32.70 1.29 2.37
N ASN A 235 -32.54 0.21 1.61
CA ASN A 235 -33.45 -0.93 1.61
C ASN A 235 -33.51 -1.66 2.96
N LEU A 236 -32.41 -1.64 3.71
CA LEU A 236 -32.31 -2.19 5.07
C LEU A 236 -32.71 -1.16 6.15
N GLU A 237 -33.12 0.05 5.77
CA GLU A 237 -33.49 1.16 6.66
C GLU A 237 -32.39 1.57 7.66
N ILE A 238 -31.12 1.38 7.27
CA ILE A 238 -29.95 1.69 8.09
C ILE A 238 -29.65 3.19 7.97
N LYS A 239 -29.86 3.94 9.05
CA LYS A 239 -29.67 5.41 9.09
C LYS A 239 -28.33 5.86 9.65
N ASN A 240 -27.55 4.94 10.19
CA ASN A 240 -26.35 5.22 10.97
C ASN A 240 -25.03 4.91 10.23
N ILE A 241 -25.10 4.80 8.91
CA ILE A 241 -23.94 4.75 8.01
C ILE A 241 -23.83 6.08 7.27
N GLN A 242 -22.68 6.73 7.39
CA GLN A 242 -22.32 7.89 6.57
C GLN A 242 -21.34 7.48 5.46
N PHE A 243 -21.76 7.63 4.21
CA PHE A 243 -20.89 7.53 3.04
C PHE A 243 -20.25 8.90 2.78
N THR A 244 -18.92 8.96 2.80
CA THR A 244 -18.19 10.24 2.64
C THR A 244 -17.69 10.49 1.23
N GLY A 245 -17.68 9.46 0.37
CA GLY A 245 -16.97 9.48 -0.90
C GLY A 245 -15.45 9.37 -0.71
N LYS A 246 -14.69 9.73 -1.75
CA LYS A 246 -13.23 9.82 -1.67
C LYS A 246 -12.83 11.05 -0.84
N LEU A 247 -11.89 10.85 0.08
CA LEU A 247 -11.33 11.90 0.92
C LEU A 247 -9.81 11.93 0.79
N ASP A 248 -9.22 13.09 1.05
CA ASP A 248 -7.77 13.21 1.17
C ASP A 248 -7.24 12.40 2.37
N ARG A 249 -5.96 12.04 2.31
CA ARG A 249 -5.32 11.19 3.32
C ARG A 249 -5.32 11.83 4.71
N LYS A 250 -5.18 13.16 4.80
CA LYS A 250 -5.19 13.88 6.08
C LYS A 250 -6.54 13.72 6.77
N LYS A 251 -7.64 13.88 6.03
CA LYS A 251 -9.00 13.71 6.53
C LYS A 251 -9.30 12.26 6.91
N ILE A 252 -8.77 11.30 6.15
CA ILE A 252 -8.84 9.87 6.51
C ILE A 252 -8.20 9.64 7.90
N PHE A 253 -7.01 10.18 8.14
CA PHE A 253 -6.34 10.05 9.44
C PHE A 253 -7.11 10.75 10.58
N GLU A 254 -7.71 11.91 10.34
CA GLU A 254 -8.59 12.56 11.33
C GLU A 254 -9.75 11.64 11.72
N TYR A 255 -10.40 11.00 10.73
CA TYR A 255 -11.47 10.03 11.01
C TYR A 255 -10.96 8.77 11.70
N MET A 256 -9.79 8.25 11.34
CA MET A 256 -9.18 7.10 12.02
C MET A 256 -8.91 7.39 13.49
N GLN A 257 -8.42 8.58 13.85
CA GLN A 257 -8.19 8.98 15.24
C GLN A 257 -9.50 9.04 16.04
N GLN A 258 -10.60 9.44 15.40
CA GLN A 258 -11.95 9.50 15.99
C GLN A 258 -12.68 8.15 16.00
N SER A 259 -12.11 7.09 15.40
CA SER A 259 -12.80 5.82 15.19
C SER A 259 -12.31 4.70 16.10
N LYS A 260 -13.19 3.85 16.62
CA LYS A 260 -12.81 2.75 17.53
C LYS A 260 -12.29 1.53 16.79
N VAL A 261 -13.02 1.06 15.77
CA VAL A 261 -12.73 -0.17 15.03
C VAL A 261 -12.65 0.07 13.52
N LEU A 262 -11.57 -0.39 12.89
CA LEU A 262 -11.47 -0.51 11.44
C LEU A 262 -12.11 -1.84 11.04
N VAL A 263 -13.12 -1.79 10.17
CA VAL A 263 -13.76 -2.97 9.59
C VAL A 263 -13.18 -3.18 8.20
N HIS A 264 -12.36 -4.21 8.04
CA HIS A 264 -11.67 -4.48 6.78
C HIS A 264 -12.08 -5.80 6.16
N THR A 265 -12.88 -5.72 5.10
CA THR A 265 -13.60 -6.86 4.51
C THR A 265 -13.00 -7.37 3.20
N SER A 266 -11.78 -6.97 2.84
CA SER A 266 -11.19 -7.40 1.57
C SER A 266 -11.03 -8.92 1.47
N TYR A 267 -11.20 -9.43 0.26
CA TYR A 267 -10.93 -10.83 -0.08
C TYR A 267 -9.43 -11.13 -0.17
N TYR A 268 -8.64 -10.16 -0.64
CA TYR A 268 -7.20 -10.31 -0.80
C TYR A 268 -6.47 -8.98 -0.57
N GLU A 269 -5.32 -9.06 0.09
CA GLU A 269 -4.36 -7.97 0.26
C GLU A 269 -2.94 -8.53 0.06
N GLY A 270 -2.05 -7.77 -0.58
CA GLY A 270 -0.63 -8.10 -0.55
C GLY A 270 0.02 -7.68 0.78
N HIS A 271 -0.18 -6.41 1.14
CA HIS A 271 0.12 -5.87 2.46
C HIS A 271 -0.82 -4.69 2.76
N ALA A 272 -1.69 -4.85 3.75
CA ALA A 272 -2.70 -3.86 4.10
C ALA A 272 -2.09 -2.74 4.96
N THR A 273 -1.43 -1.75 4.33
CA THR A 273 -0.85 -0.61 5.06
C THR A 273 -1.88 0.15 5.89
N VAL A 274 -3.16 0.11 5.49
CA VAL A 274 -4.29 0.66 6.25
C VAL A 274 -4.40 0.06 7.67
N PHE A 275 -3.87 -1.15 7.91
CA PHE A 275 -3.84 -1.75 9.24
C PHE A 275 -2.84 -1.02 10.13
N GLU A 276 -1.65 -0.75 9.62
CA GLU A 276 -0.64 0.03 10.34
C GLU A 276 -1.14 1.46 10.60
N GLU A 277 -1.82 2.08 9.62
CA GLU A 277 -2.42 3.40 9.75
C GLU A 277 -3.50 3.44 10.85
N ALA A 278 -4.36 2.41 10.89
CA ALA A 278 -5.39 2.27 11.92
C ALA A 278 -4.77 2.01 13.30
N ILE A 279 -3.76 1.13 13.39
CA ILE A 279 -3.02 0.86 14.63
C ILE A 279 -2.35 2.14 15.14
N ALA A 280 -1.65 2.87 14.27
CA ALA A 280 -1.02 4.15 14.59
C ALA A 280 -2.04 5.20 15.07
N SER A 281 -3.29 5.09 14.62
CA SER A 281 -4.41 5.94 15.04
C SER A 281 -5.13 5.44 16.30
N GLY A 282 -4.63 4.39 16.95
CA GLY A 282 -5.19 3.81 18.18
C GLY A 282 -6.40 2.89 17.97
N MET A 283 -6.69 2.49 16.73
CA MET A 283 -7.86 1.67 16.39
C MET A 283 -7.58 0.18 16.64
N GLN A 284 -8.65 -0.56 16.92
CA GLN A 284 -8.65 -2.01 16.71
C GLN A 284 -8.96 -2.30 15.24
N VAL A 285 -8.44 -3.39 14.70
CA VAL A 285 -8.69 -3.83 13.32
C VAL A 285 -9.42 -5.18 13.36
N VAL A 286 -10.58 -5.26 12.72
CA VAL A 286 -11.31 -6.52 12.52
C VAL A 286 -11.32 -6.83 11.03
N CYS A 287 -10.75 -7.97 10.65
CA CYS A 287 -10.56 -8.32 9.25
C CYS A 287 -10.72 -9.81 8.96
N PHE A 288 -10.87 -10.17 7.68
CA PHE A 288 -10.65 -11.54 7.24
C PHE A 288 -9.17 -11.92 7.29
N ASP A 289 -8.84 -13.21 7.11
CA ASP A 289 -7.47 -13.68 6.97
C ASP A 289 -6.85 -13.26 5.62
N VAL A 290 -6.55 -11.97 5.53
CA VAL A 290 -5.73 -11.35 4.48
C VAL A 290 -4.30 -11.17 4.99
N GLY A 291 -3.31 -11.06 4.10
CA GLY A 291 -1.91 -10.82 4.50
C GLY A 291 -1.82 -9.64 5.48
N ARG A 292 -1.52 -9.94 6.74
CA ARG A 292 -1.63 -8.99 7.86
C ARG A 292 -0.35 -8.92 8.69
N PRO A 293 -0.11 -7.81 9.39
CA PRO A 293 0.83 -7.78 10.49
C PRO A 293 0.36 -8.66 11.67
N GLU A 294 1.30 -9.31 12.33
CA GLU A 294 1.09 -9.89 13.66
C GLU A 294 1.09 -8.75 14.68
N HIS A 295 -0.10 -8.43 15.21
CA HIS A 295 -0.26 -7.35 16.19
C HIS A 295 -1.51 -7.58 17.07
N GLN A 296 -1.42 -7.24 18.36
CA GLN A 296 -2.49 -7.47 19.34
C GLN A 296 -3.82 -6.76 19.05
N ALA A 297 -3.77 -5.69 18.27
CA ALA A 297 -4.95 -4.94 17.86
C ALA A 297 -5.64 -5.49 16.61
N VAL A 298 -5.09 -6.55 15.99
CA VAL A 298 -5.64 -7.14 14.76
C VAL A 298 -6.35 -8.45 15.08
N HIS A 299 -7.66 -8.43 14.92
CA HIS A 299 -8.57 -9.55 15.15
C HIS A 299 -8.98 -10.14 13.81
N VAL A 300 -8.53 -11.37 13.54
CA VAL A 300 -8.90 -12.09 12.31
C VAL A 300 -10.12 -12.96 12.57
N CYS A 301 -11.06 -12.88 11.64
CA CYS A 301 -12.28 -13.66 11.64
C CYS A 301 -12.37 -14.50 10.37
N ALA A 302 -12.86 -15.72 10.46
CA ALA A 302 -13.10 -16.60 9.33
C ALA A 302 -14.38 -16.22 8.57
N GLU A 303 -15.37 -15.67 9.27
CA GLU A 303 -16.68 -15.34 8.72
C GLU A 303 -17.29 -14.08 9.32
N LYS A 304 -18.30 -13.53 8.63
CA LYS A 304 -19.03 -12.33 9.05
C LYS A 304 -19.62 -12.44 10.46
N LYS A 305 -20.15 -13.61 10.82
CA LYS A 305 -20.73 -13.83 12.15
C LYS A 305 -19.71 -13.60 13.26
N GLU A 306 -18.50 -14.11 13.06
CA GLU A 306 -17.38 -13.91 13.98
C GLU A 306 -16.92 -12.45 14.02
N MET A 307 -16.92 -11.74 12.88
CA MET A 307 -16.66 -10.28 12.86
C MET A 307 -17.66 -9.54 13.74
N CYS A 308 -18.96 -9.84 13.62
CA CYS A 308 -20.00 -9.21 14.46
C CYS A 308 -19.80 -9.50 15.95
N CYS A 309 -19.51 -10.75 16.33
CA CYS A 309 -19.23 -11.11 17.72
C CYS A 309 -18.00 -10.37 18.27
N THR A 310 -16.92 -10.34 17.50
CA THR A 310 -15.69 -9.63 17.85
C THR A 310 -15.95 -8.14 18.02
N ILE A 311 -16.59 -7.50 17.06
CA ILE A 311 -16.91 -6.06 17.12
C ILE A 311 -17.79 -5.75 18.33
N SER A 312 -18.83 -6.54 18.61
CA SER A 312 -19.68 -6.35 19.80
C SER A 312 -18.87 -6.39 21.09
N HIS A 313 -17.93 -7.34 21.21
CA HIS A 313 -17.00 -7.42 22.35
C HIS A 313 -16.07 -6.20 22.44
N LEU A 314 -15.54 -5.73 21.31
CA LEU A 314 -14.66 -4.56 21.27
C LEU A 314 -15.41 -3.28 21.68
N LEU A 315 -16.65 -3.09 21.21
CA LEU A 315 -17.44 -1.88 21.51
C LEU A 315 -17.87 -1.79 22.99
N LYS A 316 -17.93 -2.93 23.70
CA LYS A 316 -18.23 -2.96 25.14
C LYS A 316 -17.02 -2.71 26.03
N LYS A 317 -15.81 -2.80 25.48
CA LYS A 317 -14.58 -2.55 26.21
C LYS A 317 -14.21 -1.08 26.16
N ASP A 318 -13.80 -0.56 27.30
CA ASP A 318 -13.18 0.75 27.37
C ASP A 318 -11.71 0.64 26.94
N TYR A 319 -11.43 0.89 25.66
CA TYR A 319 -10.07 1.01 25.15
C TYR A 319 -9.55 2.42 25.47
N ASN A 320 -9.27 2.68 26.74
CA ASN A 320 -8.56 3.89 27.14
C ASN A 320 -7.17 3.90 26.47
N ASN A 321 -7.00 4.78 25.48
CA ASN A 321 -5.79 5.44 24.94
C ASN A 321 -4.39 4.80 25.14
N ASN A 322 -4.27 3.47 25.20
CA ASN A 322 -2.97 2.83 25.16
C ASN A 322 -2.41 3.04 23.75
N GLN A 323 -1.29 3.76 23.65
CA GLN A 323 -0.56 3.91 22.40
C GLN A 323 -0.24 2.52 21.86
N LEU A 324 -0.87 2.17 20.74
CA LEU A 324 -0.54 0.98 19.99
C LEU A 324 0.66 1.30 19.11
N THR A 325 1.75 0.57 19.28
CA THR A 325 2.97 0.79 18.50
C THR A 325 2.79 0.19 17.09
N SER A 326 2.62 1.05 16.08
CA SER A 326 2.66 0.64 14.67
C SER A 326 4.09 0.40 14.19
N TYR A 327 4.25 -0.37 13.12
CA TYR A 327 5.56 -0.51 12.47
C TYR A 327 5.89 0.76 11.67
N SER A 328 7.00 1.41 11.99
CA SER A 328 7.33 2.73 11.41
C SER A 328 7.98 2.62 10.03
N ILE A 329 7.74 3.61 9.18
CA ILE A 329 8.39 3.72 7.86
C ILE A 329 9.91 3.88 7.99
N THR A 330 10.39 4.50 9.07
CA THR A 330 11.82 4.64 9.35
C THR A 330 12.49 3.27 9.54
N GLN A 331 11.85 2.34 10.26
CA GLN A 331 12.33 0.97 10.39
C GLN A 331 12.38 0.27 9.02
N THR A 332 11.34 0.42 8.19
CA THR A 332 11.35 -0.10 6.82
C THR A 332 12.58 0.38 6.04
N VAL A 333 12.85 1.69 6.06
CA VAL A 333 14.00 2.27 5.36
C VAL A 333 15.32 1.73 5.91
N GLU A 334 15.47 1.59 7.23
CA GLU A 334 16.69 1.05 7.85
C GLU A 334 17.02 -0.37 7.38
N PHE A 335 16.01 -1.24 7.23
CA PHE A 335 16.21 -2.57 6.65
C PHE A 335 16.63 -2.51 5.16
N TYR A 336 16.02 -1.62 4.37
CA TYR A 336 16.46 -1.43 2.98
C TYR A 336 17.88 -0.86 2.88
N GLN A 337 18.29 0.02 3.78
CA GLN A 337 19.66 0.55 3.80
C GLN A 337 20.68 -0.56 4.04
N GLN A 338 20.39 -1.51 4.93
CA GLN A 338 21.24 -2.70 5.10
C GLN A 338 21.34 -3.46 3.77
N LEU A 339 20.20 -3.68 3.11
CA LEU A 339 20.17 -4.32 1.79
C LEU A 339 20.87 -3.52 0.71
N TYR A 340 21.05 -2.21 0.82
CA TYR A 340 21.83 -1.42 -0.14
C TYR A 340 23.31 -1.72 -0.01
N THR A 341 23.79 -1.69 1.23
CA THR A 341 25.22 -1.81 1.57
C THR A 341 25.84 -3.21 1.46
N THR A 342 25.05 -4.29 1.48
CA THR A 342 25.60 -5.66 1.42
C THR A 342 26.16 -5.98 0.03
N HIS A 343 27.46 -6.29 -0.11
CA HIS A 343 28.06 -6.61 -1.42
C HIS A 343 27.64 -7.96 -1.99
#